data_AF-A0A9P6WXJ1-F1
#
_entry.id   AF-A0A9P6WXJ1-F1
#
_cell.length_a   1.000
_cell.length_b   1.000
_cell.length_c   1.000
_cell.angle_alpha   90.00
_cell.angle_beta   90.00
_cell.angle_gamma   90.00
#
_symmetry.space_group_name_H-M   'P 1'
#
loop_
_entity.id
_entity.type
_entity.pdbx_description
1 polymer ?
#
loop_
_entity_poly.entity_id
_entity_poly.type
_entity_poly.pdbx_seq_one_letter_code
_entity_poly.pdbx_strand_id
1 'polypeptide(L)'
;MRFRADTLVLKFCLRVQSLPDDCLLSLLSSSLPSSLLSTLRSRRIVLDHPPEVTAPSRLKTWLHAYRQQEFDQFLASTSQVLIKACRPVLRVDPILYVPASRADRSRLIRWCMGWLPGDPRPCACLFGHTTRAHLMVCPQVPSALWCCLPFPPAGSTELHIDYLLSLLPVSPSARCPPFWVSLCTILWHFDQLCNPDGDYTNDPSPGLLWYERSTSRSR
;
A
#
# COMPACT_ATOMS: atom_id res chain seq x y z
N MET A 1 7.18 9.32 6.84
CA MET A 1 7.76 10.13 5.74
C MET A 1 9.28 10.28 5.83
N ARG A 2 9.89 10.28 7.03
CA ARG A 2 11.35 10.45 7.22
C ARG A 2 12.23 9.37 6.56
N PHE A 3 11.88 8.09 6.70
CA PHE A 3 12.68 6.96 6.18
C PHE A 3 12.95 7.01 4.67
N ARG A 4 11.95 7.47 3.89
CA ARG A 4 12.06 7.56 2.43
C ARG A 4 12.88 8.77 2.01
N ALA A 5 12.76 9.89 2.72
CA ALA A 5 13.62 11.06 2.53
C ALA A 5 15.08 10.73 2.87
N ASP A 6 15.34 10.07 3.99
CA ASP A 6 16.70 9.68 4.40
C ASP A 6 17.37 8.75 3.37
N THR A 7 16.61 7.81 2.80
CA THR A 7 17.10 6.98 1.68
C THR A 7 17.55 7.81 0.47
N LEU A 8 16.77 8.84 0.12
CA LEU A 8 17.11 9.73 -1.00
C LEU A 8 18.32 10.59 -0.68
N VAL A 9 18.42 11.09 0.56
CA VAL A 9 19.58 11.86 1.03
C VAL A 9 20.85 11.04 0.95
N LEU A 10 20.87 9.82 1.49
CA LEU A 10 22.07 8.97 1.42
C LEU A 10 22.48 8.69 -0.03
N LYS A 11 21.52 8.29 -0.88
CA LYS A 11 21.81 8.02 -2.29
C LYS A 11 22.37 9.24 -3.01
N PHE A 12 21.84 10.43 -2.69
CA PHE A 12 22.36 11.68 -3.22
C PHE A 12 23.78 11.93 -2.72
N CYS A 13 24.05 11.87 -1.42
CA CYS A 13 25.39 12.09 -0.85
C CYS A 13 26.43 11.11 -1.41
N LEU A 14 26.09 9.82 -1.54
CA LEU A 14 26.97 8.82 -2.15
C LEU A 14 27.26 9.12 -3.62
N ARG A 15 26.24 9.56 -4.38
CA ARG A 15 26.43 9.96 -5.77
C ARG A 15 27.34 11.19 -5.88
N VAL A 16 27.15 12.18 -5.01
CA VAL A 16 27.99 13.39 -4.99
C VAL A 16 29.46 13.05 -4.75
N GLN A 17 29.76 12.06 -3.91
CA GLN A 17 31.14 11.60 -3.67
C GLN A 17 31.77 10.87 -4.86
N SER A 18 30.96 10.30 -5.74
CA SER A 18 31.42 9.53 -6.90
C SER A 18 31.33 10.29 -8.22
N LEU A 19 31.01 11.60 -8.18
CA LEU A 19 30.88 12.42 -9.38
C LEU A 19 32.27 12.81 -9.92
N PRO A 20 32.45 12.82 -11.25
CA PRO A 20 33.63 13.39 -11.88
C PRO A 20 33.87 14.86 -11.52
N ASP A 21 35.13 15.30 -11.54
CA ASP A 21 35.52 16.67 -11.19
C ASP A 21 35.01 17.71 -12.21
N ASP A 22 34.77 17.30 -13.45
CA ASP A 22 34.25 18.13 -14.55
C ASP A 22 32.72 18.25 -14.55
N CYS A 23 32.02 17.53 -13.67
CA CYS A 23 30.58 17.66 -13.59
C CYS A 23 30.18 19.04 -13.02
N LEU A 24 29.06 19.59 -13.48
CA LEU A 24 28.57 20.90 -13.07
C LEU A 24 28.51 21.07 -11.54
N LEU A 25 28.11 20.03 -10.82
CA LEU A 25 28.02 20.09 -9.36
C LEU A 25 29.40 20.20 -8.69
N SER A 26 30.41 19.51 -9.21
CA SER A 26 31.80 19.59 -8.73
C SER A 26 32.39 20.97 -9.03
N LEU A 27 32.18 21.49 -10.24
CA LEU A 27 32.60 22.82 -10.65
C LEU A 27 31.97 23.94 -9.81
N LEU A 28 30.70 23.78 -9.46
CA LEU A 28 29.96 24.75 -8.64
C LEU A 28 30.15 24.54 -7.13
N SER A 29 30.78 23.45 -6.68
CA SER A 29 30.87 23.12 -5.25
C SER A 29 31.60 24.17 -4.41
N SER A 30 32.56 24.88 -5.01
CA SER A 30 33.29 26.01 -4.40
C SER A 30 32.48 27.31 -4.34
N SER A 31 31.45 27.44 -5.19
CA SER A 31 30.64 28.65 -5.39
C SER A 31 29.24 28.54 -4.78
N LEU A 32 28.77 27.31 -4.52
CA LEU A 32 27.50 27.04 -3.87
C LEU A 32 27.60 27.30 -2.37
N PRO A 33 26.54 27.84 -1.72
CA PRO A 33 26.49 27.92 -0.28
C PRO A 33 26.65 26.52 0.33
N SER A 34 27.77 26.27 1.02
CA SER A 34 28.08 24.99 1.67
C SER A 34 27.01 24.52 2.67
N SER A 35 26.09 25.39 3.07
CA SER A 35 25.06 25.13 4.07
C SER A 35 24.10 24.00 3.70
N LEU A 36 23.66 23.87 2.44
CA LEU A 36 22.69 22.82 2.08
C LEU A 36 23.33 21.43 1.99
N LEU A 37 24.47 21.30 1.33
CA LEU A 37 25.19 20.01 1.24
C LEU A 37 25.70 19.55 2.60
N SER A 38 26.22 20.48 3.42
CA SER A 38 26.60 20.15 4.80
C SER A 38 25.41 19.69 5.64
N THR A 39 24.24 20.32 5.49
CA THR A 39 22.99 19.90 6.15
C THR A 39 22.54 18.51 5.73
N LEU A 40 22.73 18.14 4.45
CA LEU A 40 22.42 16.79 3.99
C LEU A 40 23.43 15.76 4.51
N ARG A 41 24.72 16.10 4.56
CA ARG A 41 25.79 15.23 5.08
C ARG A 41 25.72 15.03 6.59
N SER A 42 25.16 15.98 7.34
CA SER A 42 24.97 15.85 8.79
C SER A 42 23.77 14.97 9.18
N ARG A 43 22.98 14.48 8.21
CA ARG A 43 21.88 13.55 8.47
C ARG A 43 22.42 12.24 9.04
N ARG A 44 21.78 11.77 10.11
CA ARG A 44 22.15 10.54 10.83
C ARG A 44 22.38 9.33 9.91
N ILE A 45 21.53 9.11 8.90
CA ILE A 45 21.72 8.00 7.94
C ILE A 45 23.03 8.06 7.15
N VAL A 46 23.55 9.27 6.89
CA VAL A 46 24.83 9.47 6.17
C VAL A 46 26.00 9.16 7.10
N LEU A 47 25.87 9.51 8.39
CA LEU A 47 26.88 9.23 9.41
C LEU A 47 26.91 7.75 9.80
N ASP A 48 25.74 7.11 9.88
CA ASP A 48 25.58 5.69 10.23
C ASP A 48 25.94 4.77 9.05
N HIS A 49 26.10 5.30 7.84
CA HIS A 49 26.40 4.51 6.65
C HIS A 49 27.83 3.95 6.70
N PRO A 50 28.01 2.61 6.71
CA PRO A 50 29.33 2.01 6.76
C PRO A 50 30.08 2.19 5.42
N PRO A 51 31.34 2.65 5.44
CA PRO A 51 32.11 2.94 4.23
C PRO A 51 32.36 1.71 3.35
N GLU A 52 32.33 0.52 3.95
CA GLU A 52 32.46 -0.79 3.31
C GLU A 52 31.31 -1.10 2.32
N VAL A 53 30.16 -0.42 2.44
CA VAL A 53 28.91 -0.77 1.74
C VAL A 53 28.72 0.09 0.50
N THR A 54 29.58 -0.13 -0.50
CA THR A 54 29.55 0.60 -1.78
C THR A 54 28.78 -0.14 -2.87
N ALA A 55 28.81 -1.48 -2.85
CA ALA A 55 28.14 -2.29 -3.85
C ALA A 55 26.61 -2.10 -3.83
N PRO A 56 25.92 -1.94 -4.98
CA PRO A 56 24.49 -1.65 -5.03
C PRO A 56 23.60 -2.66 -4.28
N SER A 57 23.95 -3.95 -4.33
CA SER A 57 23.24 -5.02 -3.63
C SER A 57 23.38 -4.90 -2.11
N ARG A 58 24.61 -4.67 -1.62
CA ARG A 58 24.90 -4.47 -0.19
C ARG A 58 24.23 -3.20 0.34
N LEU A 59 24.27 -2.11 -0.43
CA LEU A 59 23.59 -0.86 -0.07
C LEU A 59 22.07 -1.05 0.04
N LYS A 60 21.46 -1.81 -0.87
CA LYS A 60 20.02 -2.14 -0.81
C LYS A 60 19.69 -2.92 0.47
N THR A 61 20.49 -3.92 0.82
CA THR A 61 20.31 -4.73 2.04
C THR A 61 20.48 -3.87 3.29
N TRP A 62 21.55 -3.08 3.38
CA TRP A 62 21.80 -2.19 4.52
C TRP A 62 20.68 -1.15 4.68
N LEU A 63 20.26 -0.50 3.58
CA LEU A 63 19.13 0.45 3.61
C LEU A 63 17.84 -0.21 4.08
N HIS A 64 17.61 -1.48 3.74
CA HIS A 64 16.44 -2.21 4.24
C HIS A 64 16.54 -2.41 5.76
N ALA A 65 17.67 -2.93 6.25
CA ALA A 65 17.90 -3.14 7.68
C ALA A 65 17.80 -1.83 8.49
N TYR A 66 18.45 -0.77 8.02
CA TYR A 66 18.42 0.56 8.65
C TYR A 66 16.99 1.09 8.80
N ARG A 67 16.20 1.05 7.71
CA ARG A 67 14.82 1.52 7.74
C ARG A 67 13.94 0.65 8.63
N GLN A 68 14.17 -0.66 8.66
CA GLN A 68 13.42 -1.56 9.53
C GLN A 68 13.68 -1.21 11.00
N GLN A 69 14.94 -1.05 11.39
CA GLN A 69 15.32 -0.66 12.75
C GLN A 69 14.69 0.68 13.17
N GLU A 70 14.80 1.71 12.32
CA GLU A 70 14.23 3.03 12.62
C GLU A 70 12.68 2.98 12.67
N PHE A 71 12.06 2.11 11.88
CA PHE A 71 10.62 1.88 11.91
C PHE A 71 10.18 1.16 13.18
N ASP A 72 10.92 0.13 13.60
CA ASP A 72 10.65 -0.61 14.84
C ASP A 72 10.79 0.30 16.06
N GLN A 73 11.82 1.16 16.09
CA GLN A 73 11.98 2.18 17.13
C GLN A 73 10.83 3.20 17.13
N PHE A 74 10.39 3.63 15.95
CA PHE A 74 9.22 4.50 15.81
C PHE A 74 7.94 3.83 16.32
N LEU A 75 7.70 2.57 15.97
CA LEU A 75 6.55 1.82 16.47
C LEU A 75 6.62 1.61 18.00
N ALA A 76 7.80 1.35 18.56
CA ALA A 76 7.96 1.20 20.00
C ALA A 76 7.65 2.51 20.75
N SER A 77 8.10 3.65 20.21
CA SER A 77 7.98 4.95 20.86
C SER A 77 6.66 5.69 20.60
N THR A 78 5.94 5.38 19.52
CA THR A 78 4.72 6.12 19.18
C THR A 78 3.56 5.79 20.13
N SER A 79 2.88 6.82 20.63
CA SER A 79 1.61 6.68 21.37
C SER A 79 0.40 6.58 20.44
N GLN A 80 0.59 6.73 19.12
CA GLN A 80 -0.51 6.73 18.14
C GLN A 80 -0.99 5.31 17.85
N VAL A 81 -2.01 4.86 18.58
CA VAL A 81 -2.62 3.52 18.48
C VAL A 81 -3.02 3.17 17.04
N LEU A 82 -3.59 4.12 16.30
CA LEU A 82 -4.00 3.90 14.91
C LEU A 82 -2.81 3.58 13.99
N ILE A 83 -1.64 4.20 14.20
CA ILE A 83 -0.46 3.88 13.39
C ILE A 83 0.03 2.46 13.67
N LYS A 84 0.05 2.05 14.94
CA LYS A 84 0.42 0.69 15.35
C LYS A 84 -0.50 -0.35 14.71
N ALA A 85 -1.81 -0.08 14.68
CA ALA A 85 -2.80 -0.98 14.08
C ALA A 85 -2.72 -1.01 12.54
N CYS A 86 -2.62 0.14 11.87
CA CYS A 86 -2.69 0.22 10.41
C CYS A 86 -1.35 -0.01 9.68
N ARG A 87 -0.22 0.12 10.40
CA ARG A 87 1.14 -0.05 9.86
C ARG A 87 1.99 -0.85 10.85
N PRO A 88 1.66 -2.13 11.12
CA PRO A 88 2.46 -2.96 12.03
C PRO A 88 3.80 -3.40 11.44
N VAL A 89 3.97 -3.30 10.12
CA VAL A 89 5.17 -3.76 9.40
C VAL A 89 5.58 -2.73 8.36
N LEU A 90 6.90 -2.54 8.19
CA LEU A 90 7.47 -1.69 7.14
C LEU A 90 7.37 -2.41 5.79
N ARG A 91 6.22 -2.29 5.13
CA ARG A 91 5.99 -2.83 3.79
C ARG A 91 5.19 -1.88 2.92
N VAL A 92 5.35 -2.04 1.62
CA VAL A 92 4.39 -1.45 0.67
C VAL A 92 3.09 -2.24 0.81
N ASP A 93 1.99 -1.53 0.97
CA ASP A 93 0.66 -2.13 1.05
C ASP A 93 0.37 -2.92 -0.24
N PRO A 94 -0.04 -4.20 -0.17
CA PRO A 94 -0.38 -5.01 -1.34
C PRO A 94 -1.27 -4.30 -2.35
N ILE A 95 -2.26 -3.53 -1.87
CA ILE A 95 -3.24 -2.82 -2.70
C ILE A 95 -2.57 -1.86 -3.71
N LEU A 96 -1.36 -1.39 -3.42
CA LEU A 96 -0.63 -0.46 -4.28
C LEU A 96 0.06 -1.10 -5.48
N TYR A 97 0.36 -2.41 -5.45
CA TYR A 97 1.05 -3.10 -6.56
C TYR A 97 0.31 -4.30 -7.11
N VAL A 98 -0.73 -4.80 -6.42
CA VAL A 98 -1.60 -5.82 -6.98
C VAL A 98 -2.24 -5.32 -8.30
N PRO A 99 -2.28 -6.18 -9.36
CA PRO A 99 -3.05 -5.90 -10.56
C PRO A 99 -4.52 -5.63 -10.22
N ALA A 100 -4.96 -4.41 -10.50
CA ALA A 100 -6.31 -3.94 -10.24
C ALA A 100 -6.60 -2.78 -11.17
N SER A 101 -7.83 -2.70 -11.68
CA SER A 101 -8.28 -1.53 -12.44
C SER A 101 -8.19 -0.26 -11.58
N ARG A 102 -8.31 0.92 -12.19
CA ARG A 102 -8.36 2.19 -11.44
C ARG A 102 -9.54 2.19 -10.46
N ALA A 103 -10.70 1.69 -10.89
CA ALA A 103 -11.91 1.62 -10.09
C ALA A 103 -11.78 0.64 -8.92
N ASP A 104 -11.30 -0.59 -9.17
CA ASP A 104 -11.09 -1.59 -8.12
C ASP A 104 -10.08 -1.10 -7.08
N ARG A 105 -8.98 -0.50 -7.52
CA ARG A 105 -7.97 0.08 -6.61
C ARG A 105 -8.55 1.22 -5.78
N SER A 106 -9.39 2.07 -6.37
CA SER A 106 -10.09 3.13 -5.63
C SER A 106 -10.98 2.54 -4.53
N ARG A 107 -11.76 1.49 -4.83
CA ARG A 107 -12.63 0.82 -3.84
C ARG A 107 -11.84 0.19 -2.71
N LEU A 108 -10.76 -0.53 -3.03
CA LEU A 108 -9.87 -1.14 -2.05
C LEU A 108 -9.28 -0.09 -1.09
N ILE A 109 -8.75 1.01 -1.65
CA ILE A 109 -8.18 2.10 -0.84
C ILE A 109 -9.27 2.74 0.04
N ARG A 110 -10.45 3.05 -0.54
CA ARG A 110 -11.56 3.64 0.23
C ARG A 110 -12.03 2.72 1.37
N TRP A 111 -12.10 1.40 1.13
CA TRP A 111 -12.41 0.43 2.18
C TRP A 111 -11.37 0.47 3.31
N CYS A 112 -10.07 0.38 2.98
CA CYS A 112 -8.99 0.44 3.97
C CYS A 112 -8.99 1.74 4.78
N MET A 113 -9.36 2.86 4.16
CA MET A 113 -9.42 4.16 4.82
C MET A 113 -10.72 4.39 5.60
N GLY A 114 -11.66 3.44 5.58
CA GLY A 114 -12.98 3.61 6.19
C GLY A 114 -13.88 4.62 5.46
N TRP A 115 -13.53 4.99 4.23
CA TRP A 115 -14.30 5.91 3.36
C TRP A 115 -15.35 5.21 2.51
N LEU A 116 -15.34 3.88 2.47
CA LEU A 116 -16.42 3.05 1.96
C LEU A 116 -16.90 2.19 3.13
N PRO A 117 -18.16 2.31 3.59
CA PRO A 117 -19.30 3.00 2.98
C PRO A 117 -19.29 4.54 3.06
N GLY A 118 -18.42 5.15 3.88
CA GLY A 118 -18.47 6.59 4.15
C GLY A 118 -19.52 6.91 5.20
N ASP A 119 -20.30 7.97 4.99
CA ASP A 119 -21.41 8.32 5.89
C ASP A 119 -22.59 7.34 5.68
N PRO A 120 -23.05 6.60 6.70
CA PRO A 120 -24.10 5.61 6.54
C PRO A 120 -25.42 6.22 6.05
N ARG A 121 -25.99 5.62 5.00
CA ARG A 121 -27.27 6.04 4.41
C ARG A 121 -28.28 4.90 4.44
N PRO A 122 -29.59 5.15 4.36
CA PRO A 122 -30.58 4.09 4.22
C PRO A 122 -30.22 3.15 3.07
N CYS A 123 -30.16 1.85 3.34
CA CYS A 123 -29.80 0.88 2.32
C CYS A 123 -31.01 0.59 1.41
N ALA A 124 -30.75 0.39 0.11
CA ALA A 124 -31.75 -0.04 -0.86
C ALA A 124 -32.42 -1.39 -0.53
N CYS A 125 -31.79 -2.21 0.34
CA CYS A 125 -32.42 -3.43 0.85
C CYS A 125 -33.59 -3.18 1.82
N LEU A 126 -33.81 -1.93 2.23
CA LEU A 126 -34.82 -1.49 3.21
C LEU A 126 -34.58 -1.94 4.66
N PHE A 127 -33.47 -2.64 4.93
CA PHE A 127 -33.12 -3.13 6.26
C PHE A 127 -31.86 -2.44 6.80
N GLY A 128 -32.01 -1.23 7.34
CA GLY A 128 -30.96 -0.52 8.04
C GLY A 128 -30.15 0.44 7.16
N HIS A 129 -28.94 0.77 7.61
CA HIS A 129 -28.05 1.74 6.96
C HIS A 129 -26.80 1.06 6.40
N THR A 130 -26.21 1.64 5.36
CA THR A 130 -24.95 1.23 4.73
C THR A 130 -23.76 1.40 5.67
N THR A 131 -23.72 0.62 6.75
CA THR A 131 -22.56 0.48 7.63
C THR A 131 -21.67 -0.68 7.16
N ARG A 132 -20.39 -0.71 7.53
CA ARG A 132 -19.50 -1.83 7.18
C ARG A 132 -20.06 -3.18 7.65
N ALA A 133 -20.65 -3.22 8.84
CA ALA A 133 -21.28 -4.42 9.38
C ALA A 133 -22.51 -4.84 8.55
N HIS A 134 -23.39 -3.89 8.21
CA HIS A 134 -24.57 -4.18 7.39
C HIS A 134 -24.19 -4.71 6.00
N LEU A 135 -23.18 -4.11 5.36
CA LEU A 135 -22.75 -4.51 4.03
C LEU A 135 -22.29 -5.98 3.96
N MET A 136 -21.79 -6.56 5.06
CA MET A 136 -21.39 -7.98 5.10
C MET A 136 -22.58 -8.94 4.98
N VAL A 137 -23.77 -8.50 5.38
CA VAL A 137 -24.99 -9.32 5.47
C VAL A 137 -26.11 -8.81 4.57
N CYS A 138 -25.84 -7.77 3.78
CA CYS A 138 -26.84 -7.12 2.95
C CYS A 138 -27.32 -8.08 1.84
N PRO A 139 -28.64 -8.35 1.71
CA PRO A 139 -29.15 -9.29 0.73
C PRO A 139 -29.02 -8.81 -0.72
N GLN A 140 -28.71 -7.53 -0.92
CA GLN A 140 -28.44 -6.96 -2.26
C GLN A 140 -27.06 -7.34 -2.81
N VAL A 141 -26.20 -7.93 -1.97
CA VAL A 141 -24.90 -8.47 -2.38
C VAL A 141 -25.09 -9.96 -2.65
N PRO A 142 -24.85 -10.46 -3.87
CA PRO A 142 -25.13 -11.86 -4.22
C PRO A 142 -24.43 -12.85 -3.28
N SER A 143 -25.21 -13.73 -2.64
CA SER A 143 -24.72 -14.71 -1.66
C SER A 143 -23.63 -15.63 -2.23
N ALA A 144 -23.73 -16.00 -3.51
CA ALA A 144 -22.78 -16.86 -4.21
C ALA A 144 -21.34 -16.29 -4.23
N LEU A 145 -21.17 -14.96 -4.20
CA LEU A 145 -19.85 -14.34 -4.17
C LEU A 145 -19.13 -14.65 -2.86
N TRP A 146 -19.86 -14.70 -1.75
CA TRP A 146 -19.31 -15.00 -0.42
C TRP A 146 -18.82 -16.44 -0.32
N CYS A 147 -19.45 -17.38 -1.03
CA CYS A 147 -19.00 -18.77 -1.10
C CYS A 147 -17.63 -18.93 -1.78
N CYS A 148 -17.18 -17.94 -2.55
CA CYS A 148 -15.85 -17.95 -3.19
C CYS A 148 -14.74 -17.39 -2.28
N LEU A 149 -15.08 -16.92 -1.07
CA LEU A 149 -14.13 -16.26 -0.18
C LEU A 149 -13.67 -17.21 0.95
N PRO A 150 -12.38 -17.22 1.31
CA PRO A 150 -11.95 -17.88 2.54
C PRO A 150 -12.57 -17.17 3.75
N PHE A 151 -13.01 -17.94 4.75
CA PHE A 151 -13.62 -17.41 5.96
C PHE A 151 -12.57 -17.03 7.02
N PRO A 152 -12.83 -15.97 7.81
CA PRO A 152 -12.01 -15.67 8.97
C PRO A 152 -11.98 -16.86 9.95
N PRO A 153 -10.89 -17.04 10.73
CA PRO A 153 -10.84 -18.06 11.77
C PRO A 153 -11.98 -17.93 12.77
N ALA A 154 -12.45 -19.06 13.31
CA ALA A 154 -13.51 -19.08 14.31
C ALA A 154 -13.12 -18.22 15.53
N GLY A 155 -14.03 -17.34 15.95
CA GLY A 155 -13.80 -16.40 17.06
C GLY A 155 -13.10 -15.10 16.67
N SER A 156 -12.78 -14.88 15.40
CA SER A 156 -12.30 -13.57 14.93
C SER A 156 -13.41 -12.51 15.02
N THR A 157 -13.05 -11.32 15.49
CA THR A 157 -13.90 -10.12 15.48
C THR A 157 -13.67 -9.25 14.25
N GLU A 158 -12.74 -9.65 13.37
CA GLU A 158 -12.41 -8.94 12.14
C GLU A 158 -13.54 -9.07 11.10
N LEU A 159 -13.82 -7.99 10.37
CA LEU A 159 -14.75 -8.06 9.25
C LEU A 159 -14.18 -8.94 8.14
N HIS A 160 -15.03 -9.71 7.46
CA HIS A 160 -14.61 -10.66 6.44
C HIS A 160 -13.71 -10.02 5.37
N ILE A 161 -14.04 -8.82 4.90
CA ILE A 161 -13.21 -8.11 3.92
C ILE A 161 -11.83 -7.74 4.48
N ASP A 162 -11.72 -7.30 5.73
CA ASP A 162 -10.41 -6.95 6.32
C ASP A 162 -9.51 -8.18 6.40
N TYR A 163 -10.08 -9.32 6.80
CA TYR A 163 -9.40 -10.61 6.76
C TYR A 163 -8.92 -10.95 5.35
N LEU A 164 -9.75 -10.79 4.31
CA LEU A 164 -9.35 -11.04 2.91
C LEU A 164 -8.22 -10.13 2.44
N LEU A 165 -8.23 -8.86 2.88
CA LEU A 165 -7.16 -7.92 2.57
C LEU A 165 -5.84 -8.32 3.23
N SER A 166 -5.89 -8.94 4.42
CA SER A 166 -4.71 -9.51 5.07
C SER A 166 -4.07 -10.68 4.30
N LEU A 167 -4.86 -11.37 3.47
CA LEU A 167 -4.43 -12.49 2.63
C LEU A 167 -3.89 -12.06 1.26
N LEU A 168 -3.88 -10.76 0.95
CA LEU A 168 -3.37 -10.29 -0.33
C LEU A 168 -1.88 -10.61 -0.50
N PRO A 169 -1.46 -10.97 -1.71
CA PRO A 169 -0.09 -11.38 -1.94
C PRO A 169 0.88 -10.24 -1.69
N VAL A 170 1.95 -10.54 -0.97
CA VAL A 170 2.99 -9.56 -0.60
C VAL A 170 4.01 -9.27 -1.72
N SER A 171 3.85 -9.91 -2.89
CA SER A 171 4.76 -9.80 -4.02
C SER A 171 4.03 -9.42 -5.30
N PRO A 172 4.57 -8.49 -6.11
CA PRO A 172 3.99 -8.17 -7.41
C PRO A 172 4.06 -9.36 -8.37
N SER A 173 4.92 -10.36 -8.15
CA SER A 173 5.03 -11.55 -9.01
C SER A 173 4.05 -12.67 -8.66
N ALA A 174 3.32 -12.56 -7.55
CA ALA A 174 2.43 -13.60 -7.05
C ALA A 174 1.28 -13.92 -8.02
N ARG A 175 0.72 -15.12 -7.87
CA ARG A 175 -0.48 -15.57 -8.61
C ARG A 175 -1.73 -14.84 -8.11
N CYS A 176 -2.76 -14.81 -8.95
CA CYS A 176 -4.07 -14.29 -8.57
C CYS A 176 -4.64 -15.13 -7.42
N PRO A 177 -5.04 -14.51 -6.30
CA PRO A 177 -5.85 -15.21 -5.31
C PRO A 177 -7.15 -15.70 -5.95
N PRO A 178 -7.62 -16.93 -5.67
CA PRO A 178 -8.84 -17.47 -6.28
C PRO A 178 -10.08 -16.65 -5.94
N PHE A 179 -10.07 -15.95 -4.81
CA PHE A 179 -11.15 -15.09 -4.34
C PHE A 179 -11.09 -13.66 -4.90
N TRP A 180 -10.07 -13.29 -5.67
CA TRP A 180 -9.81 -11.90 -6.06
C TRP A 180 -10.95 -11.27 -6.85
N VAL A 181 -11.48 -11.99 -7.85
CA VAL A 181 -12.61 -11.51 -8.66
C VAL A 181 -13.83 -11.29 -7.78
N SER A 182 -14.18 -12.26 -6.93
CA SER A 182 -15.32 -12.14 -6.02
C SER A 182 -15.15 -11.00 -5.01
N LEU A 183 -13.95 -10.79 -4.48
CA LEU A 183 -13.64 -9.65 -3.60
C LEU A 183 -13.87 -8.32 -4.33
N CYS A 184 -13.35 -8.15 -5.54
CA CYS A 184 -13.56 -6.92 -6.32
C CYS A 184 -15.04 -6.71 -6.64
N THR A 185 -15.78 -7.76 -7.02
CA THR A 185 -17.21 -7.70 -7.31
C THR A 185 -18.03 -7.32 -6.07
N ILE A 186 -17.72 -7.89 -4.90
CA ILE A 186 -18.38 -7.52 -3.64
C ILE A 186 -18.14 -6.04 -3.31
N LEU A 187 -16.91 -5.56 -3.43
CA LEU A 187 -16.58 -4.14 -3.21
C LEU A 187 -17.28 -3.23 -4.23
N TRP A 188 -17.47 -3.68 -5.46
CA TRP A 188 -18.29 -2.98 -6.45
C TRP A 188 -19.74 -2.87 -6.01
N HIS A 189 -20.35 -3.95 -5.51
CA HIS A 189 -21.71 -3.92 -4.95
C HIS A 189 -21.82 -2.98 -3.74
N PHE A 190 -20.83 -2.97 -2.84
CA PHE A 190 -20.84 -2.03 -1.73
C PHE A 190 -20.81 -0.60 -2.20
N ASP A 191 -19.96 -0.30 -3.18
CA ASP A 191 -19.85 1.03 -3.73
C ASP A 191 -21.18 1.49 -4.34
N GLN A 192 -21.83 0.62 -5.14
CA GLN A 192 -23.16 0.86 -5.71
C GLN A 192 -24.23 1.12 -4.64
N LEU A 193 -24.24 0.32 -3.57
CA LEU A 193 -25.21 0.48 -2.48
C LEU A 193 -25.00 1.79 -1.71
N CYS A 194 -23.77 2.28 -1.62
CA CYS A 194 -23.44 3.51 -0.92
C CYS A 194 -23.58 4.75 -1.80
N ASN A 195 -23.33 4.60 -3.10
CA ASN A 195 -23.28 5.67 -4.10
C ASN A 195 -24.08 5.28 -5.35
N PRO A 196 -25.42 5.16 -5.27
CA PRO A 196 -26.24 4.69 -6.39
C PRO A 196 -26.17 5.59 -7.62
N ASP A 197 -25.88 6.89 -7.44
CA ASP A 197 -25.74 7.87 -8.52
C ASP A 197 -24.34 7.87 -9.17
N GLY A 198 -23.45 6.94 -8.78
CA GLY A 198 -22.12 6.83 -9.37
C GLY A 198 -22.16 6.42 -10.86
N ASP A 199 -21.18 6.88 -11.64
CA ASP A 199 -20.98 6.33 -13.00
C ASP A 199 -20.17 5.03 -12.91
N TYR A 200 -20.85 3.93 -13.21
CA TYR A 200 -20.27 2.59 -13.27
C TYR A 200 -20.28 1.99 -14.67
N THR A 201 -20.75 2.74 -15.68
CA THR A 201 -20.95 2.23 -17.05
C THR A 201 -19.63 1.97 -17.77
N ASN A 202 -18.60 2.71 -17.40
CA ASN A 202 -17.27 2.65 -17.98
C ASN A 202 -16.27 1.84 -17.14
N ASP A 203 -16.73 1.19 -16.07
CA ASP A 203 -15.84 0.41 -15.23
C ASP A 203 -15.46 -0.91 -15.91
N PRO A 204 -14.15 -1.22 -16.01
CA PRO A 204 -13.74 -2.54 -16.46
C PRO A 204 -14.28 -3.60 -15.49
N SER A 205 -14.46 -4.83 -16.01
CA SER A 205 -14.97 -5.92 -15.17
C SER A 205 -14.09 -6.14 -13.93
N PRO A 206 -14.70 -6.39 -12.76
CA PRO A 206 -13.95 -6.59 -11.52
C PRO A 206 -12.85 -7.65 -11.69
N GLY A 207 -11.61 -7.29 -11.38
CA GLY A 207 -10.47 -8.21 -11.48
C GLY A 207 -9.95 -8.47 -12.91
N LEU A 208 -10.44 -7.77 -13.94
CA LEU A 208 -10.03 -7.92 -15.35
C LEU A 208 -8.51 -7.93 -15.53
N LEU A 209 -7.82 -6.94 -14.97
CA LEU A 209 -6.36 -6.81 -15.14
C LEU A 209 -5.58 -8.01 -14.58
N TRP A 210 -6.08 -8.65 -13.53
CA TRP A 210 -5.42 -9.85 -13.01
C TRP A 210 -5.75 -11.07 -13.86
N TYR A 211 -6.99 -11.17 -14.34
CA TYR A 211 -7.38 -12.22 -15.27
C TYR A 211 -6.51 -12.18 -16.54
N GLU A 212 -6.40 -11.01 -17.18
CA GLU A 212 -5.55 -10.80 -18.37
C GLU A 212 -4.09 -11.17 -18.09
N ARG A 213 -3.52 -10.67 -16.98
CA ARG A 213 -2.14 -10.99 -16.60
C ARG A 213 -1.90 -12.47 -16.32
N SER A 214 -2.88 -13.16 -15.75
CA SER A 214 -2.78 -14.60 -15.49
C SER A 214 -2.77 -15.37 -16.82
N THR A 215 -3.64 -14.99 -17.76
CA THR A 215 -3.70 -15.62 -19.09
C THR A 215 -2.46 -15.36 -19.93
N SER A 216 -1.85 -14.18 -19.83
CA SER A 216 -0.64 -13.84 -20.57
C SER A 216 0.61 -14.57 -20.08
N ARG A 217 0.61 -15.07 -18.84
CA ARG A 217 1.72 -15.84 -18.25
C ARG A 217 1.62 -17.34 -18.48
N SER A 218 0.49 -17.82 -19.00
CA SER A 218 0.26 -19.23 -19.35
C SER A 218 0.51 -19.53 -20.83
N ARG A 219 0.94 -18.53 -21.61
CA ARG A 219 1.46 -18.67 -22.98
C ARG A 219 2.96 -18.47 -22.95
#